data_AF-A0A1X7SUP5-F1
#
_entry.id   AF-A0A1X7SUP5-F1
#
_cell.length_a   1.000
_cell.length_b   1.000
_cell.length_c   1.000
_cell.angle_alpha   90.00
_cell.angle_beta   90.00
_cell.angle_gamma   90.00
#
_symmetry.space_group_name_H-M   'P 1'
#
loop_
_entity.id
_entity.type
_entity.pdbx_description
1 polymer ?
#
loop_
_entity_poly.entity_id
_entity_poly.type
_entity_poly.pdbx_seq_one_letter_code
_entity_poly.pdbx_strand_id
1 'polypeptide(L)'
;MGFFKVIKDKSYFKRYQVKYRRRREGKTDYYARKRLIIQDKNKYNAPKYRLVVRLTNTDIICQIVNAKIDGDVTLAAAYAHELPRYGIKVGLKNYSAAYCTGLLLARRVLTKLNLADKYEGNDDINGEDYNVMSMGESPRPLRCYLDIGLVRTTTGQRVFAALK
;
A
#
# COMPACT_ATOMS: atom_id res chain seq x y z
N MET A 1 -21.44 21.01 -42.94
CA MET A 1 -21.09 19.60 -42.63
C MET A 1 -19.64 19.40 -43.05
N GLY A 2 -18.72 19.15 -42.13
CA GLY A 2 -17.29 19.07 -42.49
C GLY A 2 -16.97 17.79 -43.27
N PHE A 3 -16.21 17.90 -44.36
CA PHE A 3 -15.76 16.77 -45.22
C PHE A 3 -14.64 15.94 -44.57
N PHE A 4 -14.80 15.55 -43.31
CA PHE A 4 -13.81 14.75 -42.59
C PHE A 4 -14.29 13.30 -42.42
N LYS A 5 -13.41 12.34 -42.70
CA LYS A 5 -13.68 10.92 -42.47
C LYS A 5 -13.93 10.66 -40.99
N VAL A 6 -15.11 10.12 -40.65
CA VAL A 6 -15.42 9.74 -39.26
C VAL A 6 -14.65 8.48 -38.90
N ILE A 7 -13.70 8.59 -37.97
CA ILE A 7 -12.85 7.47 -37.51
C ILE A 7 -13.59 6.60 -36.47
N LYS A 8 -14.39 7.21 -35.59
CA LYS A 8 -15.18 6.51 -34.56
C LYS A 8 -16.57 6.17 -35.10
N ASP A 9 -16.61 5.22 -36.02
CA ASP A 9 -17.83 4.73 -36.66
C ASP A 9 -18.47 3.55 -35.90
N LYS A 10 -19.60 3.02 -36.41
CA LYS A 10 -20.23 1.83 -35.82
C LYS A 10 -19.30 0.61 -35.81
N SER A 11 -18.43 0.48 -36.82
CA SER A 11 -17.48 -0.63 -36.94
C SER A 11 -16.38 -0.58 -35.87
N TYR A 12 -15.93 0.62 -35.51
CA TYR A 12 -14.98 0.86 -34.42
C TYR A 12 -15.54 0.33 -33.10
N PHE A 13 -16.76 0.74 -32.72
CA PHE A 13 -17.34 0.34 -31.43
C PHE A 13 -17.64 -1.16 -31.36
N LYS A 14 -18.02 -1.81 -32.46
CA LYS A 14 -18.20 -3.28 -32.52
C LYS A 14 -16.92 -4.07 -32.23
N ARG A 15 -15.74 -3.50 -32.50
CA ARG A 15 -14.43 -4.14 -32.33
C ARG A 15 -13.60 -3.55 -31.19
N TYR A 16 -14.14 -2.56 -30.47
CA TYR A 16 -13.40 -1.86 -29.44
C TYR A 16 -13.26 -2.74 -28.19
N GLN A 17 -12.06 -3.28 -27.97
CA GLN A 17 -11.76 -4.03 -26.76
C GLN A 17 -11.47 -3.07 -25.61
N VAL A 18 -12.42 -3.00 -24.68
CA VAL A 18 -12.28 -2.21 -23.48
C VAL A 18 -11.18 -2.76 -22.57
N LYS A 19 -10.31 -1.90 -22.05
CA LYS A 19 -9.35 -2.28 -21.00
C LYS A 19 -10.07 -2.60 -19.69
N TYR A 20 -9.40 -3.28 -18.76
CA TYR A 20 -9.94 -3.55 -17.42
C TYR A 20 -10.41 -2.28 -16.72
N ARG A 21 -11.51 -2.38 -15.95
CA ARG A 21 -12.17 -1.24 -15.31
C ARG A 21 -11.20 -0.33 -14.56
N ARG A 22 -10.39 -0.87 -13.65
CA ARG A 22 -9.42 -0.09 -12.86
C ARG A 22 -8.28 0.52 -13.68
N ARG A 23 -7.98 -0.05 -14.85
CA ARG A 23 -7.00 0.52 -15.80
C ARG A 23 -7.61 1.71 -16.54
N ARG A 24 -8.89 1.63 -16.94
CA ARG A 24 -9.64 2.75 -17.53
C ARG A 24 -9.81 3.91 -16.53
N GLU A 25 -10.04 3.59 -15.26
CA GLU A 25 -10.09 4.58 -14.17
C GLU A 25 -8.71 5.12 -13.77
N GLY A 26 -7.61 4.59 -14.31
CA GLY A 26 -6.25 5.05 -13.97
C GLY A 26 -5.88 4.83 -12.50
N LYS A 27 -6.38 3.77 -11.85
CA LYS A 27 -6.15 3.50 -10.42
C LYS A 27 -5.20 2.34 -10.15
N THR A 28 -4.83 1.57 -11.17
CA THR A 28 -4.04 0.35 -10.99
C THR A 28 -3.13 0.10 -12.17
N ASP A 29 -1.86 -0.10 -11.86
CA ASP A 29 -0.93 -0.76 -12.75
C ASP A 29 -1.02 -2.28 -12.53
N TYR A 30 -1.58 -2.98 -13.53
CA TYR A 30 -1.71 -4.44 -13.49
C TYR A 30 -0.37 -5.16 -13.66
N TYR A 31 0.65 -4.52 -14.26
CA TYR A 31 1.97 -5.12 -14.45
C TYR A 31 2.74 -5.17 -13.13
N ALA A 32 2.76 -4.08 -12.37
CA ALA A 32 3.28 -4.03 -11.01
C ALA A 32 2.45 -4.94 -10.07
N ARG A 33 1.11 -4.83 -10.12
CA ARG A 33 0.23 -5.65 -9.27
C ARG A 33 0.47 -7.14 -9.46
N LYS A 34 0.58 -7.63 -10.70
CA LYS A 34 0.85 -9.05 -10.98
C LYS A 34 2.08 -9.56 -10.21
N ARG A 35 3.18 -8.79 -10.18
CA ARG A 35 4.42 -9.18 -9.50
C ARG A 35 4.31 -9.12 -7.97
N LEU A 36 3.57 -8.13 -7.48
CA LEU A 36 3.36 -7.96 -6.04
C LEU A 36 2.49 -9.08 -5.46
N ILE A 37 1.42 -9.49 -6.17
CA ILE A 37 0.44 -10.44 -5.61
C ILE A 37 0.80 -11.91 -5.79
N ILE A 38 1.55 -12.27 -6.85
CA ILE A 38 1.87 -13.68 -7.12
C ILE A 38 2.73 -14.21 -5.97
N GLN A 39 2.27 -15.33 -5.41
CA GLN A 39 2.96 -16.12 -4.41
C GLN A 39 3.49 -17.39 -5.06
N ASP A 40 4.59 -17.92 -4.53
CA ASP A 40 5.11 -19.22 -4.95
C ASP A 40 4.08 -20.31 -4.68
N LYS A 41 3.82 -21.18 -5.67
CA LYS A 41 2.78 -22.20 -5.57
C LYS A 41 3.04 -23.23 -4.46
N ASN A 42 4.31 -23.43 -4.09
CA ASN A 42 4.70 -24.32 -2.98
C ASN A 42 4.29 -23.80 -1.59
N LYS A 43 3.88 -22.54 -1.48
CA LYS A 43 3.37 -21.94 -0.23
C LYS A 43 1.85 -22.05 -0.11
N TYR A 44 1.18 -22.63 -1.11
CA TYR A 44 -0.26 -22.91 -1.13
C TYR A 44 -1.10 -21.70 -0.69
N ASN A 45 -1.77 -21.79 0.47
CA ASN A 45 -2.67 -20.77 0.99
C ASN A 45 -1.98 -19.68 1.83
N ALA A 46 -0.65 -19.68 1.93
CA ALA A 46 0.07 -18.67 2.70
C ALA A 46 -0.14 -17.27 2.10
N PRO A 47 -0.74 -16.32 2.85
CA PRO A 47 -1.04 -15.00 2.33
C PRO A 47 0.24 -14.21 2.08
N LYS A 48 0.29 -13.52 0.93
CA LYS A 48 1.34 -12.54 0.64
C LYS A 48 0.83 -11.14 1.01
N TYR A 49 1.35 -10.59 2.10
CA TYR A 49 0.96 -9.28 2.59
C TYR A 49 1.67 -8.15 1.86
N ARG A 50 0.94 -7.08 1.58
CA ARG A 50 1.46 -5.83 1.01
C ARG A 50 1.00 -4.63 1.81
N LEU A 51 1.91 -3.69 2.00
CA LEU A 51 1.65 -2.38 2.56
C LEU A 51 1.24 -1.43 1.44
N VAL A 52 -0.07 -1.20 1.32
CA VAL A 52 -0.64 -0.26 0.36
C VAL A 52 -0.58 1.14 0.96
N VAL A 53 0.19 2.02 0.34
CA VAL A 53 0.27 3.44 0.71
C VAL A 53 -0.36 4.28 -0.38
N ARG A 54 -1.36 5.10 -0.05
CA ARG A 54 -2.02 6.01 -0.99
C ARG A 54 -2.05 7.41 -0.41
N LEU A 55 -1.55 8.35 -1.19
CA LEU A 55 -1.59 9.77 -0.88
C LEU A 55 -2.77 10.37 -1.64
N THR A 56 -3.72 10.92 -0.90
CA THR A 56 -4.82 11.69 -1.48
C THR A 56 -4.50 13.19 -1.37
N ASN A 57 -5.45 14.05 -1.75
CA ASN A 57 -5.24 15.48 -1.63
C ASN A 57 -5.19 15.95 -0.17
N THR A 58 -5.94 15.29 0.71
CA THR A 58 -6.17 15.71 2.10
C THR A 58 -5.64 14.71 3.13
N ASP A 59 -5.46 13.45 2.75
CA ASP A 59 -5.22 12.34 3.68
C ASP A 59 -4.15 11.36 3.17
N ILE A 60 -3.54 10.63 4.11
CA ILE A 60 -2.61 9.53 3.86
C ILE A 60 -3.28 8.26 4.33
N ILE A 61 -3.33 7.27 3.43
CA ILE A 61 -3.98 5.99 3.67
C ILE A 61 -2.91 4.92 3.66
N CYS A 62 -2.76 4.20 4.77
CA CYS A 62 -1.86 3.05 4.90
C CYS A 62 -2.68 1.81 5.26
N GLN A 63 -2.52 0.73 4.50
CA GLN A 63 -3.27 -0.51 4.71
C GLN A 63 -2.39 -1.73 4.51
N ILE A 64 -2.54 -2.75 5.35
CA ILE A 64 -1.95 -4.07 5.08
C ILE A 64 -3.00 -4.96 4.42
N VAL A 65 -2.68 -5.47 3.24
CA VAL A 65 -3.64 -6.14 2.36
C VAL A 65 -3.05 -7.44 1.84
N ASN A 66 -3.86 -8.49 1.74
CA ASN A 66 -3.54 -9.71 0.99
C ASN A 66 -4.56 -9.94 -0.14
N ALA A 67 -4.16 -10.64 -1.20
CA ALA A 67 -5.04 -10.96 -2.32
C ALA A 67 -5.79 -12.28 -2.07
N LYS A 68 -7.10 -12.30 -2.34
CA LYS A 68 -7.91 -13.51 -2.56
C LYS A 68 -8.55 -13.46 -3.94
N ILE A 69 -9.18 -14.56 -4.36
CA ILE A 69 -9.86 -14.67 -5.67
C ILE A 69 -11.03 -13.68 -5.75
N ASP A 70 -11.86 -13.63 -4.70
CA ASP A 70 -13.04 -12.75 -4.65
C ASP A 70 -12.67 -11.26 -4.56
N GLY A 71 -11.50 -10.97 -4.00
CA GLY A 71 -11.05 -9.61 -3.78
C GLY A 71 -9.87 -9.52 -2.82
N ASP A 72 -9.38 -8.30 -2.65
CA ASP A 72 -8.33 -8.01 -1.68
C ASP A 72 -8.92 -7.90 -0.28
N VAL A 73 -8.30 -8.53 0.70
CA VAL A 73 -8.71 -8.48 2.11
C VAL A 73 -7.75 -7.59 2.89
N THR A 74 -8.30 -6.62 3.64
CA THR A 74 -7.53 -5.72 4.49
C THR A 74 -7.37 -6.32 5.89
N LEU A 75 -6.13 -6.51 6.33
CA LEU A 75 -5.81 -6.97 7.67
C LEU A 75 -6.03 -5.86 8.71
N ALA A 76 -5.50 -4.67 8.42
CA ALA A 76 -5.68 -3.45 9.21
C ALA A 76 -5.48 -2.22 8.32
N ALA A 77 -5.97 -1.07 8.80
CA ALA A 77 -5.85 0.22 8.15
C ALA A 77 -5.48 1.30 9.18
N ALA A 78 -4.80 2.34 8.70
CA ALA A 78 -4.53 3.57 9.42
C ALA A 78 -4.69 4.76 8.46
N TYR A 79 -5.16 5.87 9.00
CA TYR A 79 -5.42 7.09 8.24
C TYR A 79 -4.81 8.30 8.93
N ALA A 80 -4.39 9.31 8.18
CA ALA A 80 -3.80 10.50 8.78
C ALA A 80 -4.83 11.33 9.56
N HIS A 81 -6.11 11.29 9.19
CA HIS A 81 -7.18 11.93 9.95
C HIS A 81 -7.41 11.34 11.35
N GLU A 82 -6.77 10.22 11.70
CA GLU A 82 -6.77 9.66 13.05
C GLU A 82 -5.65 10.24 13.92
N LEU A 83 -4.60 10.83 13.32
CA LEU A 83 -3.46 11.40 14.02
C LEU A 83 -3.80 12.52 15.02
N PRO A 84 -4.87 13.33 14.84
CA PRO A 84 -5.30 14.29 15.86
C PRO A 84 -5.59 13.66 17.22
N ARG A 85 -5.97 12.37 17.28
CA ARG A 85 -6.17 11.64 18.54
C ARG A 85 -4.86 11.40 19.30
N TYR A 86 -3.73 11.46 18.60
CA TYR A 86 -2.39 11.25 19.12
C TYR A 86 -1.58 12.55 19.22
N GLY A 87 -2.24 13.71 19.12
CA GLY A 87 -1.62 15.02 19.32
C GLY A 87 -1.28 15.80 18.05
N ILE A 88 -1.31 15.18 16.86
CA ILE A 88 -1.00 15.87 15.59
C ILE A 88 -2.27 16.44 14.98
N LYS A 89 -2.57 17.71 15.29
CA LYS A 89 -3.83 18.36 14.89
C LYS A 89 -3.85 18.86 13.43
N VAL A 90 -2.69 19.22 12.88
CA VAL A 90 -2.57 19.87 11.56
C VAL A 90 -1.44 19.23 10.75
N GLY A 91 -1.40 19.50 9.45
CA GLY A 91 -0.31 19.01 8.59
C GLY A 91 -0.36 17.52 8.29
N LEU A 92 -1.56 16.92 8.20
CA LEU A 92 -1.81 15.48 8.04
C LEU A 92 -1.31 14.85 6.71
N LYS A 93 -0.62 15.63 5.88
CA LYS A 93 -0.12 15.22 4.56
C LYS A 93 1.40 15.39 4.41
N ASN A 94 2.09 15.89 5.44
CA ASN A 94 3.53 16.11 5.36
C ASN A 94 4.29 14.77 5.48
N TYR A 95 5.62 14.83 5.40
CA TYR A 95 6.48 13.65 5.51
C TYR A 95 6.36 12.99 6.89
N SER A 96 6.29 13.78 7.95
CA SER A 96 6.13 13.31 9.34
C SER A 96 4.80 12.57 9.55
N ALA A 97 3.70 13.09 9.02
CA ALA A 97 2.39 12.46 9.10
C ALA A 97 2.39 11.10 8.39
N ALA A 98 3.08 10.98 7.25
CA ALA A 98 3.24 9.71 6.56
C ALA A 98 3.95 8.65 7.43
N TYR A 99 5.06 9.05 8.08
CA TYR A 99 5.77 8.20 9.04
C TYR A 99 4.87 7.80 10.21
N CYS A 100 4.19 8.77 10.84
CA CYS A 100 3.28 8.49 11.95
C CYS A 100 2.12 7.55 11.54
N THR A 101 1.57 7.69 10.32
CA THR A 101 0.54 6.76 9.83
C THR A 101 1.07 5.35 9.58
N GLY A 102 2.31 5.23 9.09
CA GLY A 102 2.99 3.94 8.92
C GLY A 102 3.22 3.25 10.26
N LEU A 103 3.76 3.99 11.23
CA LEU A 103 3.99 3.51 12.60
C LEU A 103 2.69 3.08 13.29
N LEU A 104 1.62 3.88 13.15
CA LEU A 104 0.31 3.57 13.71
C LEU A 104 -0.26 2.27 13.13
N LEU A 105 -0.12 2.06 11.82
CA LEU A 105 -0.53 0.81 11.17
C LEU A 105 0.32 -0.36 11.65
N ALA A 106 1.64 -0.20 11.75
CA ALA A 106 2.55 -1.25 12.20
C ALA A 106 2.17 -1.74 13.61
N ARG A 107 1.98 -0.81 14.55
CA ARG A 107 1.55 -1.14 15.92
C ARG A 107 0.20 -1.84 15.94
N ARG A 108 -0.81 -1.32 15.24
CA ARG A 108 -2.14 -1.97 15.16
C ARG A 108 -2.08 -3.40 14.66
N VAL A 109 -1.26 -3.66 13.65
CA VAL A 109 -1.13 -5.00 13.07
C VAL A 109 -0.41 -5.93 14.03
N LEU A 110 0.68 -5.48 14.65
CA LEU A 110 1.42 -6.28 15.62
C LEU A 110 0.56 -6.62 16.84
N THR A 111 -0.22 -5.67 17.36
CA THR A 111 -1.19 -5.93 18.43
C THR A 111 -2.24 -6.94 17.99
N LYS A 112 -2.80 -6.81 16.78
CA LYS A 112 -3.80 -7.75 16.25
C LYS A 112 -3.25 -9.18 16.05
N LEU A 113 -1.94 -9.30 15.82
CA LEU A 113 -1.25 -10.58 15.65
C LEU A 113 -0.60 -11.09 16.95
N ASN A 114 -0.78 -10.39 18.09
CA ASN A 114 -0.13 -10.69 19.37
C ASN A 114 1.41 -10.77 19.29
N LEU A 115 2.00 -9.87 18.50
CA LEU A 115 3.45 -9.75 18.28
C LEU A 115 4.02 -8.41 18.77
N ALA A 116 3.19 -7.55 19.38
CA ALA A 116 3.58 -6.21 19.81
C ALA A 116 4.73 -6.23 20.82
N ASP A 117 4.65 -7.08 21.85
CA ASP A 117 5.66 -7.14 22.93
C ASP A 117 6.97 -7.79 22.48
N LYS A 118 6.94 -8.61 21.41
CA LYS A 118 8.13 -9.29 20.88
C LYS A 118 8.92 -8.41 19.93
N TYR A 119 8.22 -7.52 19.22
CA TYR A 119 8.79 -6.69 18.16
C TYR A 119 8.45 -5.23 18.44
N GLU A 120 9.19 -4.68 19.38
CA GLU A 120 9.06 -3.29 19.78
C GLU A 120 9.63 -2.32 18.73
N GLY A 121 10.56 -2.76 17.88
CA GLY A 121 11.15 -1.90 16.85
C GLY A 121 12.33 -1.09 17.38
N ASN A 122 12.55 0.10 16.82
CA ASN A 122 13.61 1.00 17.25
C ASN A 122 13.03 2.19 18.03
N ASP A 123 13.47 2.37 19.27
CA ASP A 123 13.04 3.48 20.13
C ASP A 123 13.84 4.77 19.89
N ASP A 124 15.08 4.67 19.39
CA ASP A 124 15.93 5.82 19.08
C ASP A 124 15.93 6.12 17.57
N ILE A 125 15.15 7.13 17.18
CA ILE A 125 14.89 7.46 15.78
C ILE A 125 16.03 8.36 15.26
N ASN A 126 17.13 7.74 14.85
CA ASN A 126 18.32 8.41 14.29
C ASN A 126 18.33 8.49 12.74
N GLY A 127 17.38 7.82 12.07
CA GLY A 127 17.28 7.78 10.61
C GLY A 127 18.15 6.73 9.91
N GLU A 128 18.95 5.96 10.65
CA GLU A 128 19.78 4.88 10.11
C GLU A 128 18.93 3.73 9.56
N ASP A 129 19.48 2.93 8.64
CA ASP A 129 18.77 1.79 8.10
C ASP A 129 18.45 0.76 9.19
N TYR A 130 17.19 0.32 9.24
CA TYR A 130 16.71 -0.56 10.29
C TYR A 130 15.71 -1.55 9.70
N ASN A 131 15.99 -2.84 9.89
CA ASN A 131 15.09 -3.93 9.55
C ASN A 131 14.97 -4.85 10.75
N VAL A 132 13.73 -5.18 11.14
CA VAL A 132 13.48 -6.07 12.27
C VAL A 132 13.98 -7.48 11.94
N MET A 133 14.92 -7.97 12.75
CA MET A 133 15.48 -9.32 12.64
C MET A 133 14.65 -10.33 13.44
N SER A 134 14.71 -11.60 13.06
CA SER A 134 14.08 -12.67 13.84
C SER A 134 14.80 -12.87 15.17
N MET A 135 14.04 -12.94 16.26
CA MET A 135 14.55 -13.16 17.61
C MET A 135 14.58 -14.66 17.91
N GLY A 136 15.69 -15.35 17.64
CA GLY A 136 15.88 -16.76 18.00
C GLY A 136 14.68 -17.67 17.72
N GLU A 137 14.09 -18.23 18.79
CA GLU A 137 12.92 -19.14 18.73
C GLU A 137 11.56 -18.43 18.61
N SER A 138 11.52 -17.09 18.59
CA SER A 138 10.26 -16.35 18.44
C SER A 138 9.67 -16.46 17.03
N PRO A 139 8.34 -16.31 16.88
CA PRO A 139 7.70 -16.27 15.57
C PRO A 139 8.33 -15.20 14.70
N ARG A 140 8.62 -15.52 13.44
CA ARG A 140 9.27 -14.58 12.51
C ARG A 140 8.48 -13.26 12.38
N PRO A 141 9.17 -12.12 12.16
CA PRO A 141 8.51 -10.84 12.01
C PRO A 141 7.59 -10.83 10.78
N LEU A 142 6.55 -10.00 10.82
CA LEU A 142 5.62 -9.87 9.71
C LEU A 142 6.34 -9.33 8.47
N ARG A 143 6.35 -10.12 7.41
CA ARG A 143 6.89 -9.69 6.11
C ARG A 143 5.82 -9.02 5.28
N CYS A 144 6.05 -7.76 4.90
CA CYS A 144 5.17 -6.99 4.03
C CYS A 144 5.95 -6.36 2.87
N TYR A 145 5.32 -6.27 1.70
CA TYR A 145 5.91 -5.63 0.52
C TYR A 145 5.23 -4.29 0.24
N LEU A 146 6.00 -3.25 -0.08
CA LEU A 146 5.44 -1.94 -0.38
C LEU A 146 4.69 -1.93 -1.72
N ASP A 147 3.42 -1.51 -1.71
CA ASP A 147 2.60 -1.24 -2.89
C ASP A 147 2.38 0.28 -3.01
N ILE A 148 3.14 0.87 -3.92
CA ILE A 148 3.19 2.32 -4.21
C ILE A 148 2.07 2.74 -5.19
N GLY A 149 1.51 1.79 -5.93
CA GLY A 149 0.52 2.08 -6.97
C GLY A 149 1.13 2.80 -8.17
N LEU A 150 0.62 4.00 -8.47
CA LEU A 150 1.01 4.80 -9.65
C LEU A 150 1.94 5.96 -9.30
N VAL A 151 2.31 6.12 -8.03
CA VAL A 151 3.18 7.19 -7.58
C VAL A 151 4.60 6.95 -8.12
N ARG A 152 5.25 8.01 -8.61
CA ARG A 152 6.64 7.94 -9.08
C ARG A 152 7.58 7.76 -7.89
N THR A 153 8.51 6.83 -8.02
CA THR A 153 9.53 6.47 -7.02
C THR A 153 10.72 7.44 -7.10
N THR A 154 10.51 8.69 -6.69
CA THR A 154 11.59 9.67 -6.52
C THR A 154 12.19 9.59 -5.12
N THR A 155 13.45 10.00 -4.98
CA THR A 155 14.09 10.16 -3.66
C THR A 155 13.28 11.13 -2.79
N GLY A 156 13.12 10.83 -1.50
CA GLY A 156 12.35 11.65 -0.56
C GLY A 156 10.83 11.59 -0.73
N GLN A 157 10.29 10.67 -1.53
CA GLN A 157 8.84 10.53 -1.66
C GLN A 157 8.20 10.09 -0.33
N ARG A 158 7.07 10.70 0.04
CA ARG A 158 6.34 10.42 1.30
C ARG A 158 5.89 8.97 1.46
N VAL A 159 5.77 8.22 0.37
CA VAL A 159 5.46 6.78 0.42
C VAL A 159 6.56 6.00 1.14
N PHE A 160 7.82 6.44 1.02
CA PHE A 160 8.94 5.84 1.74
C PHE A 160 9.01 6.30 3.20
N ALA A 161 8.46 7.47 3.54
CA ALA A 161 8.27 7.87 4.93
C ALA A 161 7.33 6.92 5.67
N ALA A 162 6.24 6.49 5.02
CA ALA A 162 5.32 5.50 5.59
C ALA A 162 5.87 4.06 5.60
N LEU A 163 6.94 3.80 4.84
CA LEU A 163 7.68 2.54 4.87
C LEU A 163 8.68 2.50 6.02
N LYS A 164 9.30 3.64 6.32
CA LYS A 164 10.31 3.81 7.36
C LYS A 164 9.71 3.57 8.75
#